data_AF-A0A7V9JQG3-F1
#
_entry.id   AF-A0A7V9JQG3-F1
#
_cell.length_a   1.000
_cell.length_b   1.000
_cell.length_c   1.000
_cell.angle_alpha   90.00
_cell.angle_beta   90.00
_cell.angle_gamma   90.00
#
_symmetry.space_group_name_H-M   'P 1'
#
loop_
_entity.id
_entity.type
_entity.pdbx_description
1 polymer ?
#
loop_
_entity_poly.entity_id
_entity_poly.type
_entity_poly.pdbx_seq_one_letter_code
_entity_poly.pdbx_strand_id
1 'polypeptide(L)'
;MAPLTGAEPVQTPPRRTVGVIMNGVTGRMGTNQHLVRSILAIRRSGGIPLPDGTVVWPEPLLVGRSEDKLRALAEQHGLERWTTRL
;
A
#
# COMPACT_ATOMS: atom_id res chain seq x y z
N MET A 1 -15.55 2.82 -44.72
CA MET A 1 -14.46 2.52 -43.76
C MET A 1 -14.70 3.39 -42.54
N ALA A 2 -15.39 2.87 -41.52
CA ALA A 2 -15.71 3.62 -40.30
C ALA A 2 -14.49 3.64 -39.36
N PRO A 3 -14.23 4.74 -38.63
CA PRO A 3 -13.21 4.73 -37.59
C PRO A 3 -13.71 3.93 -36.39
N LEU A 4 -12.95 2.93 -35.96
CA LEU A 4 -13.10 2.31 -34.64
C LEU A 4 -12.55 3.31 -33.62
N THR A 5 -13.39 4.22 -33.15
CA THR A 5 -13.08 5.09 -32.00
C THR A 5 -13.91 4.65 -30.80
N GLY A 6 -13.28 4.61 -29.63
CA GLY A 6 -13.94 4.38 -28.35
C GLY A 6 -13.32 3.23 -27.56
N ALA A 7 -12.10 3.43 -27.05
CA ALA A 7 -11.74 2.71 -25.82
C ALA A 7 -12.61 3.31 -24.72
N GLU A 8 -13.68 2.59 -24.34
CA GLU A 8 -14.52 2.95 -23.20
C GLU A 8 -13.63 3.20 -21.97
N PRO A 9 -13.84 4.29 -21.20
CA PRO A 9 -13.03 4.55 -20.01
C PRO A 9 -13.18 3.37 -19.05
N VAL A 10 -12.07 2.74 -18.69
CA VAL A 10 -12.06 1.67 -17.68
C VAL A 10 -12.60 2.28 -16.39
N GLN A 11 -13.79 1.86 -15.95
CA GLN A 11 -14.33 2.30 -14.69
C GLN A 11 -13.42 1.77 -13.59
N THR A 12 -12.74 2.67 -12.89
CA THR A 12 -11.91 2.30 -11.74
C THR A 12 -12.87 1.81 -10.65
N PRO A 13 -12.72 0.58 -10.14
CA PRO A 13 -13.62 0.06 -9.12
C PRO A 13 -13.58 0.99 -7.89
N PRO A 14 -14.72 1.14 -7.18
CA PRO A 14 -14.76 1.95 -5.97
C PRO A 14 -13.69 1.47 -4.99
N ARG A 15 -12.89 2.39 -4.45
CA ARG A 15 -11.76 2.07 -3.58
C ARG A 15 -12.02 2.51 -2.15
N ARG A 16 -11.91 1.57 -1.20
CA ARG A 16 -11.92 1.84 0.24
C ARG A 16 -10.50 1.77 0.79
N THR A 17 -9.93 2.92 1.13
CA THR A 17 -8.60 2.97 1.75
C THR A 17 -8.68 2.64 3.23
N VAL A 18 -7.82 1.73 3.70
CA VAL A 18 -7.68 1.35 5.11
C VAL A 18 -6.29 1.75 5.58
N GLY A 19 -6.22 2.64 6.56
CA GLY A 19 -4.95 3.00 7.19
C GLY A 19 -4.43 1.85 8.06
N VAL A 20 -3.16 1.50 7.91
CA VAL A 20 -2.52 0.43 8.68
C VAL A 20 -1.29 0.98 9.40
N ILE A 21 -1.37 1.12 10.72
CA ILE A 21 -0.22 1.52 11.53
C ILE A 21 0.69 0.31 11.74
N MET A 22 1.90 0.36 11.19
CA MET A 22 2.86 -0.73 11.25
C MET A 22 3.96 -0.42 12.27
N ASN A 23 3.68 -0.66 13.56
CA ASN A 23 4.66 -0.49 14.62
C ASN A 23 5.68 -1.63 14.65
N GLY A 24 6.97 -1.31 14.81
CA GLY A 24 8.05 -2.30 14.85
C GLY A 24 8.45 -2.86 13.47
N VAL A 25 8.03 -2.19 12.39
CA VAL A 25 8.21 -2.66 11.01
C VAL A 25 9.67 -2.73 10.56
N THR A 26 10.60 -2.05 11.23
CA THR A 26 12.04 -2.09 10.90
C THR A 26 12.76 -3.37 11.35
N GLY A 27 12.07 -4.28 12.04
CA GLY A 27 12.60 -5.61 12.39
C GLY A 27 12.60 -6.57 11.21
N ARG A 28 13.34 -7.69 11.30
CA ARG A 28 13.49 -8.66 10.20
C ARG A 28 12.16 -9.26 9.73
N MET A 29 11.25 -9.58 10.65
CA MET A 29 9.91 -10.08 10.33
C MET A 29 8.99 -8.95 9.84
N GLY A 30 9.06 -7.78 10.50
CA GLY A 30 8.33 -6.56 10.14
C GLY A 30 8.51 -6.17 8.68
N THR A 31 9.77 -5.98 8.27
CA THR A 31 10.11 -5.57 6.91
C THR A 31 9.73 -6.67 5.91
N ASN A 32 10.27 -7.87 6.10
CA ASN A 32 10.19 -8.89 5.05
C ASN A 32 8.81 -9.50 4.92
N GLN A 33 8.19 -9.87 6.05
CA GLN A 33 6.92 -10.60 6.03
C GLN A 33 5.74 -9.64 6.00
N HIS A 34 5.67 -8.70 6.94
CA HIS A 34 4.47 -7.86 7.08
C HIS A 34 4.42 -6.72 6.06
N LEU A 35 5.53 -6.00 5.85
CA LEU A 35 5.54 -4.89 4.90
C LEU A 35 5.66 -5.39 3.45
N VAL A 36 6.77 -6.03 3.10
CA VAL A 36 7.11 -6.34 1.70
C VAL A 36 6.24 -7.44 1.10
N ARG A 37 6.06 -8.55 1.82
CA ARG A 37 5.32 -9.73 1.35
C ARG A 37 3.82 -9.69 1.64
N SER A 38 3.35 -8.80 2.51
CA SER A 38 1.92 -8.62 2.75
C SER A 38 1.42 -7.26 2.25
N ILE A 39 1.63 -6.17 2.99
CA ILE A 39 0.97 -4.88 2.67
C ILE A 39 1.36 -4.36 1.28
N LEU A 40 2.64 -4.33 0.95
CA LEU A 40 3.09 -3.88 -0.36
C LEU A 40 2.74 -4.89 -1.46
N ALA A 41 2.71 -6.19 -1.14
CA ALA A 41 2.27 -7.21 -2.11
C ALA A 41 0.80 -7.01 -2.48
N ILE A 42 -0.07 -6.78 -1.50
CA ILE A 42 -1.49 -6.46 -1.72
C ILE A 42 -1.63 -5.23 -2.63
N ARG A 43 -0.88 -4.15 -2.35
CA ARG A 43 -0.92 -2.94 -3.20
C ARG A 43 -0.46 -3.22 -4.63
N ARG A 44 0.63 -4.00 -4.81
CA ARG A 44 1.13 -4.41 -6.13
C ARG A 44 0.12 -5.27 -6.89
N SER A 45 -0.67 -6.09 -6.19
CA SER A 45 -1.74 -6.90 -6.76
C SER A 45 -3.02 -6.13 -7.07
N GLY A 46 -3.05 -4.81 -6.83
CA GLY A 46 -4.23 -3.97 -7.10
C GLY A 46 -5.20 -3.85 -5.93
N GLY A 47 -4.84 -4.31 -4.73
CA GLY A 47 -5.70 -4.30 -3.54
C GLY A 47 -6.46 -5.61 -3.34
N ILE A 48 -7.41 -5.61 -2.39
CA ILE A 48 -8.23 -6.80 -2.08
C ILE A 48 -9.63 -6.56 -2.64
N PRO A 49 -10.07 -7.31 -3.66
CA PRO A 49 -11.43 -7.19 -4.19
C PRO A 49 -12.44 -7.75 -3.19
N LEU A 50 -13.59 -7.09 -3.08
CA LEU A 50 -14.75 -7.53 -2.30
C LEU A 50 -15.91 -7.94 -3.22
N PRO A 51 -16.87 -8.74 -2.73
CA PRO A 51 -18.02 -9.19 -3.53
C PRO A 51 -18.91 -8.07 -4.07
N ASP A 52 -18.91 -6.89 -3.43
CA ASP A 52 -19.67 -5.70 -3.85
C ASP A 52 -18.95 -4.89 -4.95
N GLY A 53 -17.82 -5.37 -5.45
CA GLY A 53 -17.00 -4.69 -6.45
C GLY A 53 -16.04 -3.64 -5.89
N THR A 54 -16.07 -3.38 -4.57
CA THR A 54 -15.12 -2.47 -3.91
C THR A 54 -13.75 -3.12 -3.79
N VAL A 55 -12.69 -2.32 -3.94
CA VAL A 55 -11.31 -2.73 -3.64
C VAL A 55 -10.86 -2.13 -2.32
N VAL A 56 -10.41 -2.97 -1.39
CA VAL A 56 -9.72 -2.51 -0.17
C VAL A 56 -8.27 -2.20 -0.50
N TRP A 57 -7.86 -0.98 -0.18
CA TRP A 57 -6.48 -0.54 -0.38
C TRP A 57 -5.79 -0.26 0.95
N PRO A 58 -4.79 -1.06 1.36
CA PRO A 58 -4.04 -0.78 2.57
C PRO A 58 -3.05 0.37 2.35
N GLU A 59 -3.13 1.39 3.20
CA GLU A 59 -2.19 2.51 3.23
C GLU A 59 -1.35 2.44 4.51
N PRO A 60 -0.11 1.93 4.46
CA PRO A 60 0.74 1.78 5.63
C PRO A 60 1.26 3.12 6.13
N LEU A 61 1.31 3.25 7.45
CA LEU A 61 2.08 4.28 8.15
C LEU A 61 3.10 3.55 9.03
N LEU A 62 4.38 3.77 8.75
CA LEU A 62 5.46 3.08 9.46
C LEU A 62 5.71 3.74 10.81
N VAL A 63 5.73 2.96 11.89
CA VAL A 63 6.05 3.45 13.23
C VAL A 63 7.17 2.64 13.85
N GLY A 64 8.07 3.33 14.53
CA GLY A 64 9.22 2.71 15.19
C GLY A 64 10.01 3.71 16.01
N ARG A 65 11.12 3.26 16.59
CA ARG A 65 11.93 4.09 17.51
C ARG A 65 13.09 4.82 16.83
N SER A 66 13.49 4.39 15.64
CA SER A 66 14.64 4.94 14.93
C SER A 66 14.17 5.61 13.65
N GLU A 67 14.27 6.94 13.63
CA GLU A 67 13.92 7.78 12.50
C GLU A 67 14.71 7.40 11.24
N ASP A 68 16.02 7.24 11.34
CA ASP A 68 16.87 6.90 10.19
C ASP A 68 16.47 5.57 9.53
N LYS A 69 16.16 4.54 10.35
CA LYS A 69 15.71 3.23 9.85
C LYS A 69 14.33 3.31 9.21
N LEU A 70 13.42 4.11 9.77
CA LEU A 70 12.09 4.31 9.22
C LEU A 70 12.17 5.05 7.87
N ARG A 71 12.94 6.14 7.81
CA ARG A 71 13.15 6.93 6.61
C ARG A 71 13.76 6.09 5.49
N ALA A 72 14.86 5.39 5.76
CA ALA A 72 15.50 4.53 4.77
C ALA A 72 14.55 3.43 4.26
N LEU A 73 13.77 2.80 5.15
CA LEU A 73 12.80 1.79 4.75
C LEU A 73 11.63 2.38 3.93
N ALA A 74 11.20 3.60 4.28
CA ALA A 74 10.16 4.30 3.56
C ALA A 74 10.61 4.69 2.15
N GLU A 75 11.80 5.29 2.02
CA GLU A 75 12.42 5.65 0.73
C GLU A 75 12.63 4.42 -0.17
N GLN A 76 13.15 3.31 0.38
CA GLN A 76 13.36 2.06 -0.35
C GLN A 76 12.07 1.52 -1.01
N HIS A 77 10.92 1.82 -0.42
CA HIS A 77 9.62 1.31 -0.86
C HIS A 77 8.67 2.39 -1.40
N GLY A 78 9.15 3.63 -1.58
CA GLY A 78 8.34 4.74 -2.07
C GLY A 78 7.17 5.09 -1.16
N LEU A 79 7.36 4.99 0.17
CA LEU A 79 6.37 5.34 1.17
C LEU A 79 6.64 6.73 1.73
N GLU A 80 5.59 7.55 1.82
CA GLU A 80 5.72 8.94 2.30
C GLU A 80 5.52 9.06 3.82
N ARG A 81 4.80 8.10 4.43
CA ARG A 81 4.30 8.23 5.80
C ARG A 81 5.06 7.34 6.78
N TRP A 82 5.80 7.99 7.68
CA TRP A 82 6.40 7.36 8.83
C TRP A 82 6.45 8.34 10.01
N THR A 83 6.56 7.82 11.23
CA THR A 83 6.68 8.64 12.46
C THR A 83 7.36 7.84 13.57
N THR A 84 8.00 8.54 14.50
CA THR A 84 8.55 7.97 15.74
C THR A 84 7.61 8.15 16.94
N ARG A 85 6.42 8.73 16.71
CA ARG A 85 5.40 9.00 17.72
C ARG A 85 4.16 8.14 17.44
N LEU A 86 3.77 7.31 18.42
CA LEU A 86 2.49 6.60 18.44
C LEU A 86 1.37 7.51 18.92
#